data_AF-A0A059X4C3-F1
#
_entry.id   AF-A0A059X4C3-F1
#
_cell.length_a   1.000
_cell.length_b   1.000
_cell.length_c   1.000
_cell.angle_alpha   90.00
_cell.angle_beta   90.00
_cell.angle_gamma   90.00
#
_symmetry.space_group_name_H-M   'P 1'
#
loop_
_entity.id
_entity.type
_entity.pdbx_description
1 polymer ?
#
loop_
_entity_poly.entity_id
_entity_poly.type
_entity_poly.pdbx_seq_one_letter_code
_entity_poly.pdbx_strand_id
1 'polypeptide(L)'
;MKQALEALIRKALPEAEGFVVEHPTDLRMGDYSTNVAIKYRDKKDEILAYLNEHKPEGVERIEMVGPGFINFYLSKQFFADSLEKAIKAGEGFGHSKHAEGFKVMVEHTQPNPFKEFHIGHLMNNTIGEAVARIMRANGAEVKAASYHGDVGMHVAKAVWALKNGVSFEEAYASGNKA
;
A
#
# COMPACT_ATOMS: atom_id res chain seq x y z
N MET A 1 -10.97 -10.69 -7.94
CA MET A 1 -11.08 -10.93 -9.39
C MET A 1 -9.73 -11.20 -10.05
N LYS A 2 -8.76 -10.28 -9.99
CA LYS A 2 -7.39 -10.49 -10.55
C LYS A 2 -6.81 -11.90 -10.32
N GLN A 3 -6.73 -12.36 -9.07
CA GLN A 3 -6.21 -13.69 -8.74
C GLN A 3 -6.99 -14.84 -9.40
N ALA A 4 -8.31 -14.70 -9.56
CA ALA A 4 -9.15 -15.69 -10.23
C ALA A 4 -8.86 -15.73 -11.74
N LEU A 5 -8.63 -14.57 -12.36
CA LEU A 5 -8.23 -14.48 -13.77
C LEU A 5 -6.83 -15.08 -13.99
N GLU A 6 -5.87 -14.78 -13.12
CA GLU A 6 -4.52 -15.37 -13.17
C GLU A 6 -4.56 -16.90 -13.01
N ALA A 7 -5.37 -17.40 -12.07
CA ALA A 7 -5.55 -18.83 -11.88
C ALA A 7 -6.24 -19.50 -13.08
N LEU A 8 -7.22 -18.83 -13.70
CA LEU A 8 -7.90 -19.33 -14.89
C LEU A 8 -6.95 -19.39 -16.10
N ILE A 9 -6.12 -18.36 -16.31
CA ILE A 9 -5.12 -18.35 -17.38
C ILE A 9 -4.11 -19.48 -17.19
N ARG A 10 -3.65 -19.74 -15.96
CA ARG A 10 -2.76 -20.89 -15.65
C ARG A 10 -3.41 -22.24 -15.88
N LYS A 11 -4.74 -22.35 -15.77
CA LYS A 11 -5.47 -23.58 -16.12
C LYS A 11 -5.59 -23.75 -17.64
N ALA A 12 -5.82 -22.66 -18.36
CA ALA A 12 -5.86 -22.65 -19.82
C ALA A 12 -4.49 -22.99 -20.43
N LEU A 13 -3.41 -22.50 -19.80
CA LEU A 13 -2.05 -22.66 -20.27
C LEU A 13 -1.08 -22.86 -19.09
N PRO A 14 -0.86 -24.11 -18.63
CA PRO A 14 0.00 -24.41 -17.48
C PRO A 14 1.45 -23.96 -17.62
N GLU A 15 1.98 -23.92 -18.84
CA GLU A 15 3.33 -23.44 -19.18
C GLU A 15 3.44 -21.91 -19.31
N ALA A 16 2.35 -21.18 -19.05
CA ALA A 16 2.34 -19.73 -19.16
C ALA A 16 3.19 -19.06 -18.07
N GLU A 17 4.28 -18.42 -18.46
CA GLU A 17 5.20 -17.73 -17.55
C GLU A 17 5.31 -16.22 -17.85
N GLY A 18 5.42 -15.45 -16.77
CA GLY A 18 5.62 -14.00 -16.81
C GLY A 18 4.50 -13.20 -17.49
N PHE A 19 3.33 -13.80 -17.75
CA PHE A 19 2.16 -13.01 -18.13
C PHE A 19 1.70 -12.18 -16.93
N VAL A 20 1.00 -11.08 -17.21
CA VAL A 20 0.43 -10.21 -16.17
C VAL A 20 -1.07 -10.08 -16.37
N VAL A 21 -1.78 -9.87 -15.25
CA VAL A 21 -3.16 -9.40 -15.25
C VAL A 21 -3.17 -8.06 -14.51
N GLU A 22 -3.60 -7.01 -15.19
CA GLU A 22 -3.55 -5.64 -14.68
C GLU A 22 -4.76 -4.83 -15.15
N HIS A 23 -4.94 -3.65 -14.57
CA HIS A 23 -5.92 -2.70 -15.08
C HIS A 23 -5.35 -2.04 -16.34
N PRO A 24 -6.07 -2.01 -17.47
CA PRO A 24 -5.57 -1.34 -18.67
C PRO A 24 -5.48 0.17 -18.47
N THR A 25 -4.56 0.82 -19.17
CA THR A 25 -4.41 2.29 -19.13
C THR A 25 -5.68 3.02 -19.58
N ASP A 26 -6.39 2.45 -20.56
CA ASP A 26 -7.67 2.95 -21.05
C ASP A 26 -8.80 2.04 -20.56
N LEU A 27 -9.67 2.57 -19.68
CA LEU A 27 -10.80 1.83 -19.11
C LEU A 27 -11.82 1.37 -20.15
N ARG A 28 -11.80 1.94 -21.37
CA ARG A 28 -12.63 1.43 -22.48
C ARG A 28 -12.20 0.04 -22.93
N MET A 29 -10.95 -0.35 -22.62
CA MET A 29 -10.38 -1.67 -22.89
C MET A 29 -10.67 -2.66 -21.76
N GLY A 30 -11.65 -2.38 -20.90
CA GLY A 30 -12.11 -3.29 -19.85
C GLY A 30 -11.55 -2.98 -18.47
N ASP A 31 -11.95 -3.81 -17.51
CA ASP A 31 -11.56 -3.67 -16.11
C ASP A 31 -10.23 -4.35 -15.84
N TYR A 32 -9.97 -5.48 -16.51
CA TYR A 32 -8.67 -6.15 -16.48
C TYR A 32 -8.19 -6.46 -17.88
N SER A 33 -6.88 -6.54 -18.06
CA SER A 33 -6.24 -6.94 -19.30
C SER A 33 -5.07 -7.87 -19.02
N THR A 34 -4.77 -8.75 -19.96
CA THR A 34 -3.60 -9.62 -19.92
C THR A 34 -2.85 -9.65 -21.24
N ASN A 35 -1.52 -9.70 -21.15
CA ASN A 35 -0.60 -9.83 -22.27
C ASN A 35 -0.31 -11.29 -22.66
N VAL A 36 -1.02 -12.28 -22.08
CA VAL A 36 -0.73 -13.70 -22.34
C VAL A 36 -0.82 -14.05 -23.83
N ALA A 37 -1.75 -13.43 -24.58
CA ALA A 37 -1.90 -13.62 -26.02
C ALA A 37 -0.74 -13.05 -26.85
N ILE A 38 -0.04 -12.01 -26.38
CA ILE A 38 1.21 -11.51 -27.00
C ILE A 38 2.34 -12.51 -26.84
N LYS A 39 2.44 -13.10 -25.64
CA LYS A 39 3.52 -14.03 -25.30
C LYS A 39 3.33 -15.38 -25.98
N TYR A 40 2.09 -15.85 -26.07
CA TYR A 40 1.73 -17.15 -26.60
C TYR A 40 0.82 -16.97 -27.82
N ARG A 41 1.32 -16.25 -28.84
CA ARG A 41 0.57 -15.89 -30.06
C ARG A 41 -0.05 -17.09 -30.77
N ASP A 42 0.68 -18.21 -30.80
CA ASP A 42 0.29 -19.43 -31.49
C ASP A 42 -0.90 -20.12 -30.82
N LYS A 43 -1.13 -19.83 -29.53
CA LYS A 43 -2.20 -20.40 -28.69
C LYS A 43 -3.27 -19.39 -28.30
N LYS A 44 -3.23 -18.17 -28.86
CA LYS A 44 -4.14 -17.08 -28.48
C LYS A 44 -5.62 -17.48 -28.59
N ASP A 45 -5.98 -18.22 -29.64
CA ASP A 45 -7.36 -18.59 -29.93
C ASP A 45 -7.82 -19.73 -29.00
N GLU A 46 -6.94 -20.68 -28.68
CA GLU A 46 -7.16 -21.73 -27.67
C GLU A 46 -7.38 -21.11 -26.28
N ILE A 47 -6.51 -20.17 -25.88
CA ILE A 47 -6.65 -19.45 -24.61
C ILE A 47 -7.99 -18.71 -24.57
N LEU A 48 -8.32 -17.93 -25.61
CA LEU A 48 -9.57 -17.16 -25.65
C LEU A 48 -10.80 -18.07 -25.60
N ALA A 49 -10.78 -19.20 -26.31
CA ALA A 49 -11.86 -20.17 -26.28
C ALA A 49 -12.05 -20.74 -24.87
N TYR A 50 -10.97 -21.19 -24.23
CA TYR A 50 -11.00 -21.72 -22.86
C TYR A 50 -11.53 -20.68 -21.86
N LEU A 51 -11.06 -19.43 -21.96
CA LEU A 51 -11.49 -18.34 -21.08
C LEU A 51 -12.97 -18.00 -21.23
N ASN A 52 -13.52 -18.07 -22.45
CA ASN A 52 -14.95 -17.84 -22.68
C ASN A 52 -15.81 -19.01 -22.20
N GLU A 53 -15.36 -20.25 -22.40
CA GLU A 53 -16.06 -21.45 -21.92
C GLU A 53 -16.09 -21.49 -20.38
N HIS A 54 -14.99 -21.13 -19.74
CA HIS A 54 -14.81 -21.15 -18.27
C HIS A 54 -14.89 -19.74 -17.67
N LYS A 55 -15.68 -18.86 -18.27
CA LYS A 55 -15.80 -17.45 -17.88
C LYS A 55 -16.15 -17.34 -16.39
N PRO A 56 -15.33 -16.65 -15.57
CA PRO A 56 -15.59 -16.51 -14.15
C PRO A 56 -16.90 -15.76 -13.88
N GLU A 57 -17.54 -16.11 -12.76
CA GLU A 57 -18.69 -15.36 -12.26
C GLU A 57 -18.31 -13.88 -12.05
N GLY A 58 -19.19 -12.99 -12.49
CA GLY A 58 -18.98 -11.54 -12.45
C GLY A 58 -18.27 -10.97 -13.68
N VAL A 59 -17.74 -11.78 -14.60
CA VAL A 59 -17.23 -11.32 -15.91
C VAL A 59 -18.37 -11.32 -16.93
N GLU A 60 -18.66 -10.16 -17.51
CA GLU A 60 -19.69 -9.97 -18.53
C GLU A 60 -19.22 -10.50 -19.88
N ARG A 61 -18.07 -10.02 -20.35
CA ARG A 61 -17.48 -10.41 -21.64
C ARG A 61 -15.95 -10.41 -21.58
N ILE A 62 -15.36 -11.20 -22.48
CA ILE A 62 -13.93 -11.30 -22.69
C ILE A 62 -13.66 -11.02 -24.16
N GLU A 63 -12.77 -10.07 -24.45
CA GLU A 63 -12.48 -9.67 -25.82
C GLU A 63 -11.00 -9.65 -26.08
N MET A 64 -10.60 -10.14 -27.25
CA MET A 64 -9.24 -9.97 -27.74
C MET A 64 -9.19 -8.76 -28.65
N VAL A 65 -8.39 -7.76 -28.29
CA VAL A 65 -8.19 -6.56 -29.13
C VAL A 65 -6.89 -6.73 -29.91
N GLY A 66 -7.03 -6.92 -31.22
CA GLY A 66 -5.90 -7.22 -32.11
C GLY A 66 -5.19 -8.54 -31.73
N PRO A 67 -3.93 -8.75 -32.12
CA PRO A 67 -3.15 -9.93 -31.71
C PRO A 67 -2.60 -9.82 -30.27
N GLY A 68 -3.05 -8.82 -29.50
CA GLY A 68 -2.29 -8.25 -28.38
C GLY A 68 -2.78 -8.70 -27.00
N PHE A 69 -3.91 -8.13 -26.62
CA PHE A 69 -4.39 -8.20 -25.25
C PHE A 69 -5.73 -8.92 -25.18
N ILE A 70 -5.90 -9.71 -24.13
CA ILE A 70 -7.21 -10.24 -23.75
C ILE A 70 -7.73 -9.35 -22.62
N ASN A 71 -8.86 -8.73 -22.89
CA ASN A 71 -9.53 -7.77 -22.03
C ASN A 71 -10.75 -8.43 -21.37
N PHE A 72 -10.94 -8.15 -20.09
CA PHE A 72 -12.04 -8.67 -19.29
C PHE A 72 -12.90 -7.50 -18.83
N TYR A 73 -14.21 -7.60 -19.09
CA TYR A 73 -15.19 -6.61 -18.68
C TYR A 73 -16.07 -7.25 -17.61
N LEU A 74 -16.14 -6.61 -16.45
CA LEU A 74 -16.92 -7.06 -15.33
C LEU A 74 -18.36 -6.58 -15.47
N SER A 75 -19.27 -7.43 -15.06
CA SER A 75 -20.69 -7.13 -15.05
C SER A 75 -21.02 -6.02 -14.06
N LYS A 76 -22.04 -5.22 -14.37
CA LYS A 76 -22.56 -4.22 -13.42
C LYS A 76 -22.99 -4.85 -12.08
N GLN A 77 -23.50 -6.09 -12.12
CA GLN A 77 -23.89 -6.83 -10.92
C GLN A 77 -22.69 -7.11 -10.02
N PHE A 78 -21.53 -7.47 -10.58
CA PHE A 78 -20.30 -7.66 -9.79
C PHE A 78 -19.95 -6.41 -8.97
N PHE A 79 -20.09 -5.22 -9.56
CA PHE A 79 -19.84 -3.96 -8.86
C PHE A 79 -20.92 -3.65 -7.83
N ALA A 80 -22.19 -3.90 -8.14
CA ALA A 80 -23.29 -3.73 -7.19
C ALA A 80 -23.10 -4.61 -5.95
N ASP A 81 -22.78 -5.89 -6.15
CA ASP A 81 -22.51 -6.84 -5.06
C ASP A 81 -21.26 -6.46 -4.26
N SER A 82 -20.22 -5.96 -4.93
CA SER A 82 -19.00 -5.47 -4.29
C SER A 82 -19.28 -4.24 -3.42
N LEU A 83 -20.12 -3.33 -3.91
CA LEU A 83 -20.55 -2.15 -3.16
C LEU A 83 -21.40 -2.53 -1.96
N GLU A 84 -22.34 -3.47 -2.11
CA GLU A 84 -23.15 -3.97 -1.00
C GLU A 84 -22.26 -4.60 0.10
N LYS A 85 -21.27 -5.41 -0.30
CA LYS A 85 -20.26 -5.97 0.62
C LYS A 85 -19.47 -4.87 1.32
N ALA A 86 -19.08 -3.83 0.61
CA ALA A 86 -18.36 -2.69 1.17
C ALA A 86 -19.20 -1.94 2.21
N ILE A 87 -20.47 -1.65 1.89
CA ILE A 87 -21.41 -0.99 2.81
C ILE A 87 -21.62 -1.85 4.06
N LYS A 88 -21.81 -3.17 3.90
CA LYS A 88 -21.95 -4.09 5.03
C LYS A 88 -20.70 -4.17 5.91
N ALA A 89 -19.52 -4.03 5.32
CA ALA A 89 -18.25 -4.02 6.06
C ALA A 89 -18.03 -2.74 6.89
N GLY A 90 -18.65 -1.62 6.50
CA GLY A 90 -18.58 -0.35 7.24
C GLY A 90 -17.14 0.13 7.42
N GLU A 91 -16.77 0.48 8.66
CA GLU A 91 -15.39 0.89 9.02
C GLU A 91 -14.34 -0.21 8.77
N GLY A 92 -14.76 -1.47 8.68
CA GLY A 92 -13.88 -2.58 8.35
C GLY A 92 -13.61 -2.74 6.86
N PHE A 93 -14.24 -1.95 5.98
CA PHE A 93 -13.97 -2.03 4.55
C PHE A 93 -12.51 -1.68 4.25
N GLY A 94 -11.83 -2.54 3.48
CA GLY A 94 -10.41 -2.40 3.18
C GLY A 94 -9.46 -2.93 4.27
N HIS A 95 -9.98 -3.35 5.43
CA HIS A 95 -9.17 -4.10 6.39
C HIS A 95 -8.87 -5.51 5.87
N SER A 96 -7.71 -6.04 6.23
CA SER A 96 -7.27 -7.36 5.81
C SER A 96 -6.54 -8.08 6.93
N LYS A 97 -6.15 -9.34 6.67
CA LYS A 97 -5.32 -10.15 7.57
C LYS A 97 -3.95 -10.46 6.98
N HIS A 98 -3.51 -9.71 5.97
CA HIS A 98 -2.25 -9.98 5.27
C HIS A 98 -1.02 -9.90 6.19
N ALA A 99 -1.11 -9.13 7.28
CA ALA A 99 -0.06 -8.98 8.27
C ALA A 99 -0.43 -9.61 9.63
N GLU A 100 -1.44 -10.49 9.68
CA GLU A 100 -1.79 -11.23 10.89
C GLU A 100 -0.59 -12.08 11.38
N GLY A 101 -0.31 -12.01 12.68
CA GLY A 101 0.83 -12.70 13.29
C GLY A 101 2.17 -11.93 13.23
N PHE A 102 2.25 -10.84 12.47
CA PHE A 102 3.43 -9.98 12.47
C PHE A 102 3.39 -8.98 13.62
N LYS A 103 4.55 -8.79 14.27
CA LYS A 103 4.79 -7.71 15.23
C LYS A 103 5.62 -6.63 14.56
N VAL A 104 5.08 -5.42 14.46
CA VAL A 104 5.67 -4.33 13.69
C VAL A 104 5.91 -3.14 14.62
N MET A 105 7.14 -2.65 14.67
CA MET A 105 7.45 -1.38 15.32
C MET A 105 7.50 -0.28 14.27
N VAL A 106 6.78 0.81 14.48
CA VAL A 106 6.85 2.02 13.64
C VAL A 106 7.40 3.14 14.50
N GLU A 107 8.65 3.49 14.26
CA GLU A 107 9.31 4.61 14.91
C GLU A 107 9.10 5.89 14.10
N HIS A 108 8.58 6.94 14.73
CA HIS A 108 8.37 8.22 14.07
C HIS A 108 8.38 9.39 15.07
N THR A 109 8.27 10.60 14.52
CA THR A 109 8.29 11.92 15.17
C THR A 109 9.61 12.31 15.80
N GLN A 110 10.18 11.47 16.66
CA GLN A 110 11.51 11.60 17.26
C GLN A 110 11.92 13.05 17.59
N PRO A 111 11.09 13.80 18.32
CA PRO A 111 11.36 15.20 18.52
C PRO A 111 12.54 15.41 19.46
N ASN A 112 13.17 16.57 19.30
CA ASN A 112 14.11 17.08 20.28
C ASN A 112 13.31 17.85 21.34
N PRO A 113 13.30 17.42 22.62
CA PRO A 113 12.48 18.04 23.66
C PRO A 113 12.89 19.50 23.99
N PHE A 114 14.08 19.94 23.56
CA PHE A 114 14.59 21.30 23.76
C PHE A 114 14.49 22.17 22.50
N LYS A 115 13.71 21.75 21.50
CA LYS A 115 13.34 22.56 20.34
C LYS A 115 11.83 22.59 20.19
N GLU A 116 11.31 23.72 19.73
CA GLU A 116 9.88 23.86 19.46
C GLU A 116 9.42 22.95 18.32
N PHE A 117 8.22 22.40 18.49
CA PHE A 117 7.55 21.64 17.44
C PHE A 117 7.05 22.58 16.34
N HIS A 118 7.73 22.58 15.19
CA HIS A 118 7.28 23.26 13.98
C HIS A 118 6.71 22.29 12.94
N ILE A 119 6.12 22.83 11.86
CA ILE A 119 5.48 22.09 10.76
C ILE A 119 6.37 21.02 10.09
N GLY A 120 7.69 21.14 10.21
CA GLY A 120 8.62 20.11 9.72
C GLY A 120 8.44 18.76 10.43
N HIS A 121 8.10 18.77 11.73
CA HIS A 121 7.83 17.55 12.49
C HIS A 121 6.47 16.92 12.13
N LEU A 122 5.53 17.71 11.63
CA LEU A 122 4.20 17.23 11.25
C LEU A 122 4.28 16.20 10.12
N MET A 123 5.18 16.39 9.16
CA MET A 123 5.37 15.44 8.06
C MET A 123 5.74 14.05 8.58
N ASN A 124 6.79 13.96 9.39
CA ASN A 124 7.26 12.68 9.92
C ASN A 124 6.18 12.02 10.81
N ASN A 125 5.54 12.81 11.69
CA ASN A 125 4.45 12.32 12.54
C ASN A 125 3.28 11.77 11.72
N THR A 126 2.82 12.51 10.71
CA THR A 126 1.65 12.14 9.89
C THR A 126 1.93 10.88 9.08
N ILE A 127 3.09 10.78 8.45
CA ILE A 127 3.48 9.60 7.67
C ILE A 127 3.62 8.37 8.58
N GLY A 128 4.32 8.52 9.71
CA GLY A 128 4.53 7.42 10.65
C GLY A 128 3.22 6.88 11.20
N GLU A 129 2.31 7.77 11.63
CA GLU A 129 1.01 7.37 12.14
C GLU A 129 0.11 6.77 11.05
N ALA A 130 0.16 7.28 9.81
CA ALA A 130 -0.56 6.70 8.68
C ALA A 130 -0.10 5.27 8.38
N VAL A 131 1.22 5.03 8.36
CA VAL A 131 1.80 3.69 8.17
C VAL A 131 1.38 2.76 9.32
N ALA A 132 1.45 3.23 10.57
CA ALA A 132 1.02 2.45 11.73
C ALA A 132 -0.46 2.03 11.62
N ARG A 133 -1.34 2.94 11.19
CA ARG A 133 -2.77 2.65 10.98
C ARG A 133 -3.00 1.65 9.86
N ILE A 134 -2.32 1.80 8.72
CA ILE A 134 -2.41 0.85 7.61
C ILE A 134 -1.97 -0.54 8.06
N MET A 135 -0.87 -0.67 8.80
CA MET A 135 -0.41 -1.96 9.31
C MET A 135 -1.38 -2.60 10.30
N ARG A 136 -1.98 -1.80 11.21
CA ARG A 136 -3.05 -2.28 12.12
C ARG A 136 -4.27 -2.75 11.35
N ALA A 137 -4.71 -1.99 10.34
CA ALA A 137 -5.82 -2.35 9.46
C ALA A 137 -5.58 -3.64 8.66
N ASN A 138 -4.32 -4.04 8.45
CA ASN A 138 -3.92 -5.29 7.82
C ASN A 138 -3.67 -6.43 8.82
N GLY A 139 -3.99 -6.24 10.11
CA GLY A 139 -3.97 -7.28 11.14
C GLY A 139 -2.67 -7.42 11.94
N ALA A 140 -1.68 -6.54 11.75
CA ALA A 140 -0.42 -6.58 12.49
C ALA A 140 -0.58 -6.12 13.95
N GLU A 141 0.21 -6.69 14.86
CA GLU A 141 0.44 -6.11 16.18
C GLU A 141 1.42 -4.94 16.05
N VAL A 142 0.91 -3.71 16.03
CA VAL A 142 1.74 -2.51 15.83
C VAL A 142 2.11 -1.84 17.15
N LYS A 143 3.42 -1.63 17.37
CA LYS A 143 3.95 -0.74 18.40
C LYS A 143 4.42 0.55 17.75
N ALA A 144 3.73 1.65 18.00
CA ALA A 144 4.24 2.97 17.63
C ALA A 144 5.26 3.40 18.68
N ALA A 145 6.44 3.85 18.25
CA ALA A 145 7.51 4.30 19.12
C ALA A 145 7.98 5.69 18.71
N SER A 146 8.43 6.47 19.69
CA SER A 146 9.11 7.74 19.48
C SER A 146 10.38 7.72 20.30
N TYR A 147 11.53 7.73 19.63
CA TYR A 147 12.82 7.88 20.29
C TYR A 147 13.16 9.37 20.37
N HIS A 148 13.04 9.93 21.57
CA HIS A 148 13.31 11.34 21.79
C HIS A 148 14.80 11.63 21.66
N GLY A 149 15.13 12.78 21.07
CA GLY A 149 16.50 13.30 21.07
C GLY A 149 16.85 13.91 22.43
N ASP A 150 16.73 13.16 23.52
CA ASP A 150 16.89 13.61 24.91
C ASP A 150 18.29 13.34 25.49
N VAL A 151 19.19 12.79 24.68
CA VAL A 151 20.60 12.62 25.00
C VAL A 151 21.45 13.44 24.02
N GLY A 152 22.30 14.31 24.54
CA GLY A 152 23.25 15.08 23.73
C GLY A 152 23.68 16.40 24.36
N MET A 153 24.58 17.09 23.66
CA MET A 153 25.13 18.38 24.11
C MET A 153 24.04 19.44 24.30
N HIS A 154 23.00 19.43 23.46
CA HIS A 154 21.87 20.36 23.58
C HIS A 154 21.11 20.20 24.91
N VAL A 155 20.96 18.97 25.40
CA VAL A 155 20.34 18.68 26.71
C VAL A 155 21.26 19.13 27.84
N ALA A 156 22.56 18.83 27.76
CA ALA A 156 23.53 19.26 28.76
C ALA A 156 23.58 20.79 28.87
N LYS A 157 23.60 21.50 27.73
CA LYS A 157 23.54 22.96 27.67
C LYS A 157 22.24 23.50 28.24
N ALA A 158 21.09 22.87 27.97
CA ALA A 158 19.80 23.26 28.53
C ALA A 158 19.80 23.19 30.07
N VAL A 159 20.25 22.06 30.62
CA VAL A 159 20.33 21.83 32.07
C VAL A 159 21.31 22.80 32.72
N TRP A 160 22.45 23.06 32.09
CA TRP A 160 23.42 24.04 32.58
C TRP A 160 22.82 25.47 32.59
N ALA A 161 22.10 25.85 31.54
CA ALA A 161 21.43 27.15 31.46
C ALA A 161 20.47 27.36 32.64
N LEU A 162 19.61 26.35 32.87
CA LEU A 162 18.66 26.33 33.98
C LEU A 162 19.36 26.43 35.35
N LYS A 163 20.49 25.74 35.54
CA LYS A 163 21.25 25.79 36.79
C LYS A 163 21.92 27.13 37.06
N ASN A 164 22.28 27.88 36.01
CA ASN A 164 23.01 29.14 36.14
C ASN A 164 22.12 30.38 35.93
N GLY A 165 20.82 30.20 35.68
CA GLY A 165 19.89 31.30 35.46
C GLY A 165 20.16 32.11 34.19
N VAL A 166 20.79 31.48 33.18
CA VAL A 166 21.10 32.10 31.88
C VAL A 166 20.15 31.57 30.80
N SER A 167 19.97 32.33 29.72
CA SER A 167 19.05 31.93 28.65
C SER A 167 19.56 30.70 27.88
N PHE A 168 18.66 30.01 27.19
CA PHE A 168 19.03 28.86 26.38
C PHE A 168 19.91 29.28 25.20
N GLU A 169 19.65 30.43 24.57
CA GLU A 169 20.50 31.01 23.53
C GLU A 169 21.93 31.29 24.05
N GLU A 170 22.06 31.86 25.25
CA GLU A 170 23.35 32.17 25.87
C GLU A 170 24.15 30.89 26.16
N ALA A 171 23.49 29.84 26.67
CA ALA A 171 24.13 28.55 26.92
C ALA A 171 24.54 27.84 25.61
N TYR A 172 23.75 27.99 24.55
CA TYR A 172 24.06 27.43 23.23
C TYR A 172 25.31 28.07 22.61
N ALA A 173 25.41 29.40 22.69
CA ALA A 173 26.54 30.19 22.18
C ALA A 173 27.83 29.97 22.99
N SER A 174 27.72 29.78 24.30
CA SER A 174 28.88 29.65 25.20
C SER A 174 29.59 28.30 25.06
N GLY A 175 28.85 27.20 24.85
CA GLY A 175 29.42 25.85 24.80
C GLY A 175 29.97 25.43 23.44
N ASN A 176 30.32 26.36 22.54
CA ASN A 176 31.18 26.09 21.37
C ASN A 176 32.63 26.56 21.60
N LYS A 177 32.94 27.08 22.79
CA LYS A 177 34.27 27.59 23.16
C LYS A 177 35.01 26.71 24.18
N ALA A 178 34.58 25.47 24.37
CA ALA A 178 35.24 24.49 25.23
C ALA A 178 35.81 23.34 24.39
#